data_AF-A0A960J484-F1
#
_entry.id   AF-A0A960J484-F1
#
_cell.length_a   1.000
_cell.length_b   1.000
_cell.length_c   1.000
_cell.angle_alpha   90.00
_cell.angle_beta   90.00
_cell.angle_gamma   90.00
#
_symmetry.space_group_name_H-M   'P 1'
#
loop_
_entity.id
_entity.type
_entity.pdbx_description
1 polymer ?
#
loop_
_entity_poly.entity_id
_entity_poly.type
_entity_poly.pdbx_seq_one_letter_code
_entity_poly.pdbx_strand_id
1 'polypeptide(L)'
;MSRTAAALAVIAGLAAAVLGAWWLAGLAALAALVAVQSSLLRQPVARPARTRPGARRAAGRLAHGLGRAARATGRALARAVGGLVGLVAFYAVLTPLGLGARLLGVRLLPEGEWRHRPAPQRAAHRRSVVKAPTGRRGAAGGVGPRLTWRTAAALLAAGALAATLLPRVLDRSPDESAIPEQLRGATYNAIDAPALADSAWRNDAGAEFAEASGGLTYTSYVGNSLRDYEGRYVNIADRQRASYRSALDAAPVDVWFFGGSTMFGFSAQRDEHTIPSEVVRLAEADGVRVRAHNFGSPGYVNMQETALAAQLLAAGERPDLMVFYDGINDLALQFQQAFGGVGIPGDPSDLSAFAYRGLLEGQLTGSGQPPSPLGTVPSPGRPPQAAAVIAAITEVYGRGIDLATALGRQYGVPVAHFWQPDLFNTAELAPGEQEVVERLGMDEFQYDAVARISRALVEALPRTVIDLSDAFSATDAPVLTDQAHTNELGARLVAEAMYAELAPALADLAGGEPGASGTIGP
;
A
#
# COMPACT_ATOMS: atom_id res chain seq x y z
N MET A 1 39.43 20.12 32.33
CA MET A 1 38.13 19.81 31.68
C MET A 1 37.36 21.12 31.53
N SER A 2 36.85 21.42 30.33
CA SER A 2 36.10 22.66 30.08
C SER A 2 34.81 22.69 30.92
N ARG A 3 34.35 23.88 31.31
CA ARG A 3 33.08 24.05 32.07
C ARG A 3 31.89 23.38 31.35
N THR A 4 31.95 23.26 30.03
CA THR A 4 30.99 22.53 29.18
C THR A 4 31.01 21.01 29.41
N ALA A 5 32.17 20.39 29.59
CA ALA A 5 32.26 18.95 29.86
C ALA A 5 31.73 18.58 31.26
N ALA A 6 31.95 19.44 32.25
CA ALA A 6 31.39 19.26 33.59
C ALA A 6 29.85 19.42 33.60
N ALA A 7 29.32 20.40 32.84
CA ALA A 7 27.88 20.58 32.70
C ALA A 7 27.20 19.40 31.99
N LEU A 8 27.81 18.86 30.93
CA LEU A 8 27.31 17.69 30.22
C LEU A 8 27.32 16.43 31.10
N ALA A 9 28.35 16.24 31.92
CA ALA A 9 28.41 15.11 32.85
C ALA A 9 27.32 15.17 33.94
N VAL A 10 27.01 16.37 34.45
CA VAL A 10 25.91 16.57 35.42
C VAL A 10 24.55 16.34 34.76
N ILE A 11 24.35 16.81 33.52
CA ILE A 11 23.12 16.58 32.75
C ILE A 11 22.93 15.08 32.46
N ALA A 12 24.00 14.37 32.06
CA ALA A 12 23.95 12.93 31.82
C ALA A 12 23.67 12.14 33.11
N GLY A 13 24.26 12.54 34.25
CA GLY A 13 23.98 11.93 35.55
C GLY A 13 22.53 12.14 36.01
N LEU A 14 21.98 13.33 35.79
CA LEU A 14 20.57 13.62 36.09
C LEU A 14 19.62 12.87 35.14
N ALA A 15 19.95 12.78 33.85
CA ALA A 15 19.19 12.00 32.88
C ALA A 15 19.19 10.50 33.23
N ALA A 16 20.33 9.94 33.63
CA ALA A 16 20.43 8.56 34.08
C ALA A 16 19.66 8.31 35.38
N ALA A 17 19.69 9.23 36.34
CA ALA A 17 18.91 9.13 37.58
C ALA A 17 17.40 9.22 37.31
N VAL A 18 16.97 10.09 36.39
CA VAL A 18 15.58 10.20 35.94
C VAL A 18 15.15 8.92 35.22
N LEU A 19 15.97 8.40 34.30
CA LEU A 19 15.69 7.13 33.60
C LEU A 19 15.64 5.94 34.56
N GLY A 20 16.49 5.90 35.58
CA GLY A 20 16.45 4.89 36.64
C GLY A 20 15.18 4.98 37.50
N ALA A 21 14.74 6.19 37.86
CA ALA A 21 13.48 6.40 38.55
C ALA A 21 12.26 6.03 37.68
N TRP A 22 12.33 6.31 36.37
CA TRP A 22 11.35 5.89 35.36
C TRP A 22 11.25 4.37 35.25
N TRP A 23 12.39 3.66 35.25
CA TRP A 23 12.42 2.20 35.21
C TRP A 23 11.77 1.59 36.45
N LEU A 24 12.06 2.12 37.64
CA LEU A 24 11.48 1.66 38.89
C LEU A 24 9.96 1.96 38.99
N ALA A 25 9.53 3.13 38.52
CA ALA A 25 8.11 3.50 38.47
C ALA A 25 7.33 2.65 37.44
N GLY A 26 7.94 2.38 36.28
CA GLY A 26 7.39 1.49 35.26
C GLY A 26 7.26 0.04 35.76
N LEU A 27 8.27 -0.47 36.48
CA LEU A 27 8.21 -1.79 37.11
C LEU A 27 7.14 -1.87 38.20
N ALA A 28 6.95 -0.82 39.00
CA ALA A 28 5.88 -0.78 39.99
C ALA A 28 4.49 -0.75 39.35
N ALA A 29 4.32 -0.01 38.24
CA ALA A 29 3.08 0.01 37.47
C ALA A 29 2.78 -1.33 36.80
N LEU A 30 3.80 -2.00 36.25
CA LEU A 30 3.70 -3.33 35.67
C LEU A 30 3.35 -4.38 36.74
N ALA A 31 4.00 -4.31 37.92
CA ALA A 31 3.70 -5.20 39.04
C ALA A 31 2.26 -5.00 39.55
N ALA A 32 1.76 -3.76 39.61
CA ALA A 32 0.36 -3.47 39.94
C ALA A 32 -0.60 -4.03 38.88
N LEU A 33 -0.25 -3.92 37.59
CA LEU A 33 -1.05 -4.47 36.48
C LEU A 33 -1.13 -6.00 36.55
N VAL A 34 0.01 -6.65 36.82
CA VAL A 34 0.10 -8.11 36.98
C VAL A 34 -0.66 -8.56 38.23
N ALA A 35 -0.60 -7.83 39.34
CA ALA A 35 -1.37 -8.14 40.55
C ALA A 35 -2.89 -8.03 40.29
N VAL A 36 -3.34 -7.02 39.54
CA VAL A 36 -4.73 -6.87 39.12
C VAL A 36 -5.15 -8.02 38.20
N GLN A 37 -4.35 -8.37 37.20
CA GLN A 37 -4.64 -9.49 36.30
C GLN A 37 -4.70 -10.84 37.06
N SER A 38 -3.77 -11.05 37.99
CA SER A 38 -3.73 -12.24 38.86
C SER A 38 -4.96 -12.34 39.75
N SER A 39 -5.49 -11.21 40.24
CA SER A 39 -6.71 -11.17 41.06
C SER A 39 -7.97 -11.49 40.25
N LEU A 40 -7.98 -11.14 38.95
CA LEU A 40 -9.06 -11.45 38.02
C LEU A 40 -9.04 -12.93 37.60
N LEU A 41 -7.85 -13.53 37.48
CA LEU A 41 -7.64 -14.94 37.13
C LEU A 41 -7.87 -15.91 38.31
N ARG A 42 -7.81 -15.44 39.57
CA ARG A 42 -8.10 -16.24 40.77
C ARG A 42 -9.58 -16.31 41.14
N GLN A 43 -10.49 -15.79 40.32
CA GLN A 43 -11.92 -15.99 40.53
C GLN A 43 -12.24 -17.47 40.26
N PRO A 44 -12.73 -18.25 41.25
CA PRO A 44 -13.01 -19.65 41.04
C PRO A 44 -14.11 -19.79 39.98
N VAL A 45 -13.78 -20.42 38.86
CA VAL A 45 -14.77 -20.89 37.88
C VAL A 45 -15.62 -21.92 38.59
N ALA A 46 -16.79 -21.50 39.09
CA ALA A 46 -17.75 -22.40 39.71
C ALA A 46 -18.17 -23.44 38.68
N ARG A 47 -17.71 -24.68 38.85
CA ARG A 47 -18.21 -25.84 38.09
C ARG A 47 -19.74 -25.90 38.24
N PRO A 48 -20.50 -26.24 37.18
CA PRO A 48 -21.94 -26.19 37.23
C PRO A 48 -22.48 -27.37 38.05
N ALA A 49 -22.62 -27.19 39.37
CA ALA A 49 -23.45 -28.06 40.18
C ALA A 49 -24.93 -27.77 39.89
N ARG A 50 -25.70 -28.83 39.61
CA ARG A 50 -27.15 -28.80 39.44
C ARG A 50 -27.80 -28.01 40.58
N THR A 51 -28.23 -26.78 40.31
CA THR A 51 -28.88 -25.92 41.32
C THR A 51 -30.05 -25.15 40.70
N ARG A 52 -31.08 -24.90 41.53
CA ARG A 52 -32.42 -24.45 41.15
C ARG A 52 -32.43 -23.06 40.44
N PRO A 53 -33.44 -22.78 39.59
CA PRO A 53 -33.45 -21.64 38.66
C PRO A 53 -33.30 -20.24 39.29
N GLY A 54 -33.65 -20.06 40.57
CA GLY A 54 -33.54 -18.77 41.27
C GLY A 54 -32.11 -18.32 41.56
N ALA A 55 -31.18 -19.25 41.80
CA ALA A 55 -29.80 -18.92 42.19
C ALA A 55 -28.95 -18.41 41.01
N ARG A 56 -29.24 -18.86 39.78
CA ARG A 56 -28.54 -18.41 38.56
C ARG A 56 -28.78 -16.93 38.23
N ARG A 57 -29.99 -16.42 38.49
CA ARG A 57 -30.33 -15.00 38.23
C ARG A 57 -29.67 -14.04 39.22
N ALA A 58 -29.46 -14.45 40.47
CA ALA A 58 -28.77 -13.64 41.47
C ALA A 58 -27.24 -13.60 41.21
N ALA A 59 -26.63 -14.74 40.89
CA ALA A 59 -25.21 -14.84 40.56
C ALA A 59 -24.84 -14.03 39.30
N GLY A 60 -25.68 -14.05 38.26
CA GLY A 60 -25.46 -13.27 37.04
C GLY A 60 -25.50 -11.76 37.26
N ARG A 61 -26.37 -11.26 38.15
CA ARG A 61 -26.44 -9.82 38.47
C ARG A 61 -25.21 -9.36 39.28
N LEU A 62 -24.73 -10.19 40.21
CA LEU A 62 -23.52 -9.93 40.98
C LEU A 62 -22.26 -9.91 40.08
N ALA A 63 -22.12 -10.89 39.19
CA ALA A 63 -21.02 -10.94 38.23
C ALA A 63 -21.02 -9.73 37.27
N HIS A 64 -22.20 -9.31 36.79
CA HIS A 64 -22.31 -8.10 35.97
C HIS A 64 -22.06 -6.80 36.73
N GLY A 65 -22.41 -6.74 38.01
CA GLY A 65 -22.08 -5.60 38.89
C GLY A 65 -20.57 -5.46 39.09
N LEU A 66 -19.91 -6.56 39.45
CA LEU A 66 -18.46 -6.62 39.67
C LEU A 66 -17.66 -6.32 38.40
N GLY A 67 -18.10 -6.83 37.24
CA GLY A 67 -17.46 -6.54 35.96
C GLY A 67 -17.56 -5.07 35.53
N ARG A 68 -18.65 -4.39 35.86
CA ARG A 68 -18.80 -2.94 35.59
C ARG A 68 -17.94 -2.10 36.53
N ALA A 69 -17.86 -2.46 37.82
CA ALA A 69 -16.98 -1.81 38.78
C ALA A 69 -15.50 -1.96 38.38
N ALA A 70 -15.07 -3.17 38.01
CA ALA A 70 -13.69 -3.42 37.57
C ALA A 70 -13.29 -2.60 36.33
N ARG A 71 -14.18 -2.47 35.33
CA ARG A 71 -13.94 -1.64 34.14
C ARG A 71 -13.93 -0.14 34.43
N ALA A 72 -14.73 0.33 35.39
CA ALA A 72 -14.71 1.72 35.81
C ALA A 72 -13.39 2.06 36.53
N THR A 73 -12.96 1.19 37.44
CA THR A 73 -11.69 1.34 38.17
C THR A 73 -10.49 1.25 37.23
N GLY A 74 -10.48 0.31 36.28
CA GLY A 74 -9.42 0.18 35.29
C GLY A 74 -9.26 1.42 34.40
N ARG A 75 -10.38 2.02 33.96
CA ARG A 75 -10.35 3.27 33.17
C ARG A 75 -9.91 4.48 33.98
N ALA A 76 -10.30 4.57 35.25
CA ALA A 76 -9.83 5.63 36.15
C ALA A 76 -8.31 5.51 36.38
N LEU A 77 -7.82 4.29 36.58
CA LEU A 77 -6.40 4.03 36.76
C LEU A 77 -5.59 4.32 35.48
N ALA A 78 -6.07 3.90 34.31
CA ALA A 78 -5.41 4.19 33.04
C ALA A 78 -5.31 5.70 32.75
N ARG A 79 -6.35 6.48 33.10
CA ARG A 79 -6.33 7.95 32.96
C ARG A 79 -5.38 8.60 33.96
N ALA A 80 -5.32 8.11 35.20
CA ALA A 80 -4.40 8.61 36.20
C ALA A 80 -2.94 8.33 35.81
N VAL A 81 -2.64 7.13 35.31
CA VAL A 81 -1.31 6.75 34.81
C VAL A 81 -0.95 7.54 33.56
N GLY A 82 -1.84 7.63 32.58
CA GLY A 82 -1.60 8.41 31.36
C GLY A 82 -1.41 9.91 31.64
N GLY A 83 -2.18 10.48 32.56
CA GLY A 83 -2.01 11.85 33.02
C GLY A 83 -0.67 12.09 33.72
N LEU A 84 -0.24 11.15 34.57
CA LEU A 84 1.06 11.23 35.24
C LEU A 84 2.22 11.11 34.24
N VAL A 85 2.15 10.18 33.29
CA VAL A 85 3.16 10.02 32.22
C VAL A 85 3.22 11.28 31.36
N GLY A 86 2.08 11.86 30.98
CA GLY A 86 2.02 13.10 30.21
C GLY A 86 2.60 14.30 30.96
N LEU A 87 2.32 14.42 32.26
CA LEU A 87 2.83 15.50 33.09
C LEU A 87 4.35 15.39 33.29
N VAL A 88 4.87 14.17 33.46
CA VAL A 88 6.31 13.91 33.55
C VAL A 88 7.00 14.13 32.20
N ALA A 89 6.44 13.68 31.08
CA ALA A 89 6.99 13.96 29.76
C ALA A 89 7.07 15.47 29.48
N PHE A 90 6.03 16.21 29.84
CA PHE A 90 6.00 17.66 29.68
C PHE A 90 7.05 18.37 30.54
N TYR A 91 7.10 18.09 31.84
CA TYR A 91 8.01 18.81 32.74
C TYR A 91 9.45 18.31 32.77
N ALA A 92 9.69 17.02 32.51
CA ALA A 92 11.03 16.43 32.59
C ALA A 92 11.74 16.33 31.24
N VAL A 93 11.00 16.34 30.11
CA VAL A 93 11.59 16.24 28.78
C VAL A 93 11.38 17.53 27.99
N LEU A 94 10.13 17.96 27.82
CA LEU A 94 9.82 19.10 26.97
C LEU A 94 10.26 20.44 27.58
N THR A 95 10.08 20.63 28.89
CA THR A 95 10.51 21.86 29.58
C THR A 95 12.04 22.03 29.56
N PRO A 96 12.88 21.03 29.87
CA PRO A 96 14.34 21.17 29.78
C PRO A 96 14.85 21.30 28.34
N LEU A 97 14.24 20.61 27.36
CA LEU A 97 14.55 20.81 25.94
C LEU A 97 14.23 22.25 25.50
N GLY A 98 13.05 22.76 25.88
CA GLY A 98 12.63 24.13 25.58
C GLY A 98 13.50 25.19 26.25
N LEU A 99 13.93 24.95 27.50
CA LEU A 99 14.83 25.84 28.22
C LEU A 99 16.25 25.81 27.64
N GLY A 100 16.77 24.62 27.32
CA GLY A 100 18.07 24.41 26.70
C GLY A 100 18.15 25.03 25.30
N ALA A 101 17.11 24.86 24.49
CA ALA A 101 17.01 25.51 23.19
C ALA A 101 17.01 27.04 23.32
N ARG A 102 16.26 27.60 24.27
CA ARG A 102 16.30 29.06 24.56
C ARG A 102 17.67 29.55 25.02
N LEU A 103 18.39 28.79 25.85
CA LEU A 103 19.73 29.13 26.31
C LEU A 103 20.79 29.05 25.20
N LEU A 104 20.57 28.21 24.18
CA LEU A 104 21.43 28.05 23.01
C LEU A 104 21.00 28.93 21.82
N GLY A 105 20.02 29.82 22.01
CA GLY A 105 19.50 30.70 20.96
C GLY A 105 18.70 29.99 19.86
N VAL A 106 18.43 28.69 20.02
CA VAL A 106 17.67 27.86 19.07
C VAL A 106 16.18 28.01 19.36
N ARG A 107 15.42 28.49 18.37
CA ARG A 107 13.96 28.63 18.48
C ARG A 107 13.29 27.38 17.89
N LEU A 108 12.71 26.54 18.75
CA LEU A 108 12.06 25.29 18.36
C LEU A 108 10.67 25.46 17.72
N LEU A 109 10.09 26.66 17.75
CA LEU A 109 8.78 26.98 17.17
C LEU A 109 8.85 28.31 16.39
N PRO A 110 8.20 28.41 15.21
CA PRO A 110 8.17 29.65 14.41
C PRO A 110 7.35 30.77 15.10
N GLU A 111 7.69 32.03 14.84
CA GLU A 111 6.89 33.18 15.28
C GLU A 111 5.56 33.22 14.50
N GLY A 112 4.48 32.79 15.14
CA GLY A 112 3.14 33.07 14.67
C GLY A 112 2.66 34.41 15.25
N GLU A 113 2.33 35.37 14.39
CA GLU A 113 1.45 36.47 14.79
C GLU A 113 0.10 35.89 15.24
N TRP A 114 -0.23 36.01 16.52
CA TRP A 114 -1.56 35.70 17.01
C TRP A 114 -2.55 36.74 16.49
N ARG A 115 -3.11 36.51 15.30
CA ARG A 115 -4.33 37.20 14.88
C ARG A 115 -5.49 36.67 15.70
N HIS A 116 -5.95 37.46 16.67
CA HIS A 116 -7.22 37.22 17.35
C HIS A 116 -8.35 37.24 16.31
N ARG A 117 -8.86 36.06 15.92
CA ARG A 117 -10.19 35.95 15.32
C ARG A 117 -11.22 36.20 16.44
N PRO A 118 -12.16 37.15 16.29
CA PRO A 118 -13.29 37.26 17.21
C PRO A 118 -14.08 35.96 17.16
N ALA A 119 -14.38 35.38 18.33
CA ALA A 119 -15.18 34.17 18.43
C ALA A 119 -16.62 34.46 17.94
N PRO A 120 -17.20 33.61 17.07
CA PRO A 120 -18.61 33.75 16.70
C PRO A 120 -19.48 33.44 17.91
N GLN A 121 -20.34 34.38 18.27
CA GLN A 121 -21.36 34.22 19.31
C GLN A 121 -22.28 33.05 18.94
N ARG A 122 -22.21 31.96 19.70
CA ARG A 122 -23.25 30.92 19.69
C ARG A 122 -24.13 31.07 20.93
N ALA A 123 -25.41 31.24 20.66
CA ALA A 123 -26.48 31.48 21.61
C ALA A 123 -26.52 30.41 22.72
N ALA A 124 -26.74 30.89 23.94
CA ALA A 124 -26.87 30.09 25.13
C ALA A 124 -28.19 29.31 25.14
N HIS A 125 -28.12 27.98 25.29
CA HIS A 125 -29.18 27.22 25.94
C HIS A 125 -28.67 26.69 27.28
N ARG A 126 -29.13 27.34 28.36
CA ARG A 126 -29.06 26.84 29.73
C ARG A 126 -29.95 25.61 29.89
N ARG A 127 -29.50 24.60 30.62
CA ARG A 127 -30.18 24.16 31.86
C ARG A 127 -29.26 23.28 32.72
N SER A 128 -29.42 23.53 34.01
CA SER A 128 -28.72 23.11 35.23
C SER A 128 -28.85 21.62 35.58
N VAL A 129 -28.01 21.12 36.51
CA VAL A 129 -28.43 20.63 37.85
C VAL A 129 -27.26 20.02 38.66
N VAL A 130 -26.99 20.66 39.81
CA VAL A 130 -26.73 20.17 41.19
C VAL A 130 -25.50 19.30 41.54
N LYS A 131 -24.81 19.73 42.61
CA LYS A 131 -23.73 19.06 43.35
C LYS A 131 -24.21 18.77 44.79
N ALA A 132 -23.82 17.64 45.38
CA ALA A 132 -23.92 17.37 46.83
C ALA A 132 -22.84 16.35 47.30
N PRO A 133 -22.45 16.32 48.60
CA PRO A 133 -21.03 16.17 48.98
C PRO A 133 -20.67 15.08 50.04
N THR A 134 -19.36 14.97 50.33
CA THR A 134 -18.64 14.53 51.57
C THR A 134 -18.15 13.08 51.77
N GLY A 135 -16.94 12.97 52.36
CA GLY A 135 -16.42 11.78 53.07
C GLY A 135 -14.88 11.75 53.21
N ARG A 136 -14.34 11.64 54.44
CA ARG A 136 -12.91 11.78 54.83
C ARG A 136 -12.45 10.54 55.66
N ARG A 137 -11.12 10.29 55.75
CA ARG A 137 -10.31 9.32 56.59
C ARG A 137 -9.80 8.06 55.82
N GLY A 138 -8.61 7.47 56.03
CA GLY A 138 -7.51 7.60 57.01
C GLY A 138 -6.26 6.76 56.59
N ALA A 139 -5.17 6.80 57.37
CA ALA A 139 -3.82 6.29 57.07
C ALA A 139 -3.51 4.84 57.55
N ALA A 140 -2.48 4.17 56.98
CA ALA A 140 -1.58 3.17 57.63
C ALA A 140 -0.46 2.67 56.66
N GLY A 141 0.75 2.41 57.17
CA GLY A 141 1.94 1.93 56.43
C GLY A 141 2.27 0.43 56.59
N GLY A 142 3.35 -0.04 55.93
CA GLY A 142 3.92 -1.40 56.11
C GLY A 142 5.05 -1.75 55.11
N VAL A 143 6.14 -2.36 55.63
CA VAL A 143 7.47 -2.63 55.03
C VAL A 143 7.50 -3.90 54.16
N GLY A 144 8.32 -3.93 53.09
CA GLY A 144 8.57 -5.10 52.21
C GLY A 144 10.04 -5.59 52.19
N PRO A 145 10.32 -6.83 51.72
CA PRO A 145 11.55 -7.58 51.99
C PRO A 145 12.72 -7.25 51.04
N ARG A 146 13.97 -7.48 51.49
CA ARG A 146 15.21 -7.21 50.74
C ARG A 146 15.78 -8.47 50.08
N LEU A 147 16.12 -8.37 48.79
CA LEU A 147 16.73 -9.41 47.94
C LEU A 147 18.24 -9.48 48.18
N THR A 148 18.82 -10.68 48.34
CA THR A 148 20.24 -10.87 48.66
C THR A 148 21.13 -11.01 47.41
N TRP A 149 22.42 -10.67 47.56
CA TRP A 149 23.40 -10.54 46.48
C TRP A 149 23.60 -11.79 45.60
N ARG A 150 23.27 -12.98 46.14
CA ARG A 150 23.37 -14.26 45.43
C ARG A 150 22.37 -14.35 44.27
N THR A 151 21.19 -13.74 44.42
CA THR A 151 20.16 -13.69 43.36
C THR A 151 20.55 -12.71 42.25
N ALA A 152 21.24 -11.62 42.59
CA ALA A 152 21.76 -10.67 41.61
C ALA A 152 22.88 -11.29 40.75
N ALA A 153 23.78 -12.08 41.37
CA ALA A 153 24.86 -12.77 40.64
C ALA A 153 24.34 -13.83 39.65
N ALA A 154 23.29 -14.58 40.01
CA ALA A 154 22.68 -15.57 39.12
C ALA A 154 22.00 -14.94 37.89
N LEU A 155 21.38 -13.76 38.06
CA LEU A 155 20.74 -13.03 36.95
C LEU A 155 21.76 -12.40 35.99
N LEU A 156 22.91 -11.97 36.50
CA LEU A 156 24.01 -11.46 35.66
C LEU A 156 24.65 -12.56 34.80
N ALA A 157 24.84 -13.76 35.37
CA ALA A 157 25.33 -14.91 34.61
C ALA A 157 24.36 -15.36 33.50
N ALA A 158 23.04 -15.33 33.78
CA ALA A 158 22.02 -15.63 32.78
C ALA A 158 21.92 -14.55 31.69
N GLY A 159 22.12 -13.27 32.06
CA GLY A 159 22.15 -12.14 31.12
C GLY A 159 23.35 -12.19 30.16
N ALA A 160 24.52 -12.61 30.63
CA ALA A 160 25.71 -12.76 29.79
C ALA A 160 25.56 -13.93 28.78
N LEU A 161 24.89 -15.01 29.17
CA LEU A 161 24.56 -16.12 28.27
C LEU A 161 23.51 -15.71 27.22
N ALA A 162 22.52 -14.88 27.61
CA ALA A 162 21.55 -14.32 26.67
C ALA A 162 22.18 -13.33 25.68
N ALA A 163 23.11 -12.48 26.13
CA ALA A 163 23.79 -11.49 25.28
C ALA A 163 24.73 -12.10 24.22
N THR A 164 25.18 -13.34 24.42
CA THR A 164 26.02 -14.06 23.43
C THR A 164 25.21 -14.89 22.43
N LEU A 165 23.96 -15.23 22.78
CA LEU A 165 23.05 -15.98 21.91
C LEU A 165 22.12 -15.06 21.10
N LEU A 166 21.77 -13.89 21.62
CA LEU A 166 20.81 -12.97 21.00
C LEU A 166 21.26 -12.36 19.66
N PRO A 167 22.55 -12.01 19.42
CA PRO A 167 22.99 -11.54 18.11
C PRO A 167 22.87 -12.63 17.03
N ARG A 168 22.98 -13.91 17.39
CA ARG A 168 22.81 -15.05 16.45
C ARG A 168 21.35 -15.34 16.11
N VAL A 169 20.41 -14.78 16.86
CA VAL A 169 18.96 -14.91 16.65
C VAL A 169 18.37 -13.68 15.96
N LEU A 170 19.03 -12.52 16.08
CA LEU A 170 18.60 -11.24 15.50
C LEU A 170 19.31 -10.88 14.19
N ASP A 171 20.35 -11.61 13.78
CA ASP A 171 20.90 -11.54 12.42
C ASP A 171 20.05 -12.34 11.42
N ARG A 172 18.72 -12.18 11.51
CA ARG A 172 17.84 -12.46 10.39
C ARG A 172 17.83 -11.20 9.54
N SER A 173 18.81 -11.11 8.64
CA SER A 173 18.55 -10.60 7.30
C SER A 173 17.16 -11.09 6.84
N PRO A 174 16.41 -10.33 6.03
CA PRO A 174 15.23 -10.89 5.39
C PRO A 174 15.71 -12.12 4.63
N ASP A 175 15.44 -13.28 5.20
CA ASP A 175 15.96 -14.53 4.71
C ASP A 175 15.14 -14.78 3.45
N GLU A 176 15.69 -14.48 2.28
CA GLU A 176 15.09 -14.83 0.98
C GLU A 176 14.72 -16.32 0.96
N SER A 177 15.53 -17.16 1.64
CA SER A 177 15.10 -18.07 2.71
C SER A 177 13.64 -18.57 2.75
N ALA A 178 12.77 -17.69 3.24
CA ALA A 178 11.38 -17.96 3.60
C ALA A 178 10.43 -17.93 2.39
N ILE A 179 10.89 -17.40 1.25
CA ILE A 179 10.22 -17.54 -0.04
C ILE A 179 10.70 -18.88 -0.61
N PRO A 180 9.80 -19.85 -0.91
CA PRO A 180 10.17 -21.09 -1.59
C PRO A 180 11.07 -20.81 -2.78
N GLU A 181 12.09 -21.63 -3.05
CA GLU A 181 13.05 -21.38 -4.14
C GLU A 181 12.34 -21.28 -5.51
N GLN A 182 11.21 -21.96 -5.67
CA GLN A 182 10.31 -21.85 -6.84
C GLN A 182 9.55 -20.50 -6.93
N LEU A 183 9.48 -19.74 -5.84
CA LEU A 183 8.89 -18.40 -5.74
C LEU A 183 9.95 -17.29 -5.63
N ARG A 184 11.24 -17.65 -5.54
CA ARG A 184 12.34 -16.67 -5.60
C ARG A 184 12.56 -16.12 -7.01
N GLY A 185 11.95 -16.74 -8.02
CA GLY A 185 12.25 -16.49 -9.43
C GLY A 185 13.71 -16.81 -9.72
N ALA A 186 14.08 -17.04 -10.97
CA ALA A 186 15.48 -16.85 -11.29
C ALA A 186 15.87 -15.39 -10.94
N THR A 187 17.16 -15.15 -10.72
CA THR A 187 17.78 -13.81 -10.79
C THR A 187 17.66 -13.26 -12.22
N TYR A 188 16.43 -13.13 -12.70
CA TYR A 188 16.11 -12.76 -14.06
C TYR A 188 16.09 -11.25 -14.14
N ASN A 189 17.08 -10.71 -14.83
CA ASN A 189 17.11 -9.32 -15.19
C ASN A 189 16.45 -9.18 -16.57
N ALA A 190 15.27 -8.57 -16.62
CA ALA A 190 14.53 -8.34 -17.88
C ALA A 190 15.35 -7.56 -18.93
N ILE A 191 16.37 -6.80 -18.47
CA ILE A 191 17.31 -6.08 -19.34
C ILE A 191 18.21 -7.01 -20.17
N ASP A 192 18.43 -8.25 -19.70
CA ASP A 192 19.23 -9.27 -20.38
C ASP A 192 18.38 -10.19 -21.28
N ALA A 193 17.12 -9.84 -21.54
CA ALA A 193 16.24 -10.59 -22.43
C ALA A 193 16.68 -10.53 -23.90
N PRO A 194 16.38 -11.56 -24.71
CA PRO A 194 16.61 -11.53 -26.16
C PRO A 194 15.99 -10.32 -26.87
N ALA A 195 14.81 -9.88 -26.42
CA ALA A 195 14.11 -8.70 -26.94
C ALA A 195 14.91 -7.38 -26.82
N LEU A 196 15.92 -7.33 -25.94
CA LEU A 196 16.79 -6.17 -25.75
C LEU A 196 18.25 -6.46 -26.16
N ALA A 197 18.53 -7.57 -26.85
CA ALA A 197 19.89 -7.97 -27.21
C ALA A 197 20.65 -6.88 -28.00
N ASP A 198 19.97 -6.23 -28.94
CA ASP A 198 20.56 -5.23 -29.84
C ASP A 198 20.41 -3.78 -29.36
N SER A 199 19.80 -3.58 -28.19
CA SER A 199 19.55 -2.25 -27.63
C SER A 199 20.76 -1.75 -26.83
N ALA A 200 21.62 -0.97 -27.49
CA ALA A 200 22.85 -0.45 -26.88
C ALA A 200 22.64 0.38 -25.59
N TRP A 201 21.45 0.97 -25.43
CA TRP A 201 21.09 1.77 -24.24
C TRP A 201 20.44 0.98 -23.11
N ARG A 202 20.18 -0.33 -23.27
CA ARG A 202 19.34 -1.13 -22.36
C ARG A 202 19.77 -1.06 -20.90
N ASN A 203 21.08 -1.10 -20.65
CA ASN A 203 21.64 -1.10 -19.29
C ASN A 203 21.47 0.26 -18.63
N ASP A 204 21.78 1.35 -19.36
CA ASP A 204 21.65 2.71 -18.84
C ASP A 204 20.18 3.06 -18.60
N ALA A 205 19.30 2.74 -19.56
CA ALA A 205 17.87 2.95 -19.43
C ALA A 205 17.25 2.08 -18.32
N GLY A 206 17.71 0.83 -18.16
CA GLY A 206 17.31 -0.05 -17.05
C GLY A 206 17.74 0.49 -15.69
N ALA A 207 18.93 1.08 -15.58
CA ALA A 207 19.41 1.72 -14.36
C ALA A 207 18.57 2.96 -14.00
N GLU A 208 18.31 3.84 -14.97
CA GLU A 208 17.43 5.01 -14.76
C GLU A 208 16.02 4.59 -14.34
N PHE A 209 15.49 3.54 -14.96
CA PHE A 209 14.21 2.98 -14.58
C PHE A 209 14.20 2.50 -13.12
N ALA A 210 15.23 1.76 -12.71
CA ALA A 210 15.34 1.25 -11.35
C ALA A 210 15.42 2.39 -10.32
N GLU A 211 16.14 3.47 -10.64
CA GLU A 211 16.19 4.67 -9.81
C GLU A 211 14.85 5.40 -9.75
N ALA A 212 14.16 5.56 -10.88
CA ALA A 212 12.85 6.18 -10.94
C ALA A 212 11.82 5.40 -10.09
N SER A 213 11.81 4.08 -10.22
CA SER A 213 10.87 3.18 -9.51
C SER A 213 11.25 2.91 -8.05
N GLY A 214 12.51 3.06 -7.67
CA GLY A 214 12.99 2.89 -6.30
C GLY A 214 12.51 3.98 -5.31
N GLY A 215 11.84 5.02 -5.79
CA GLY A 215 11.39 6.16 -4.99
C GLY A 215 9.89 6.43 -5.01
N LEU A 216 9.06 5.39 -5.21
CA LEU A 216 7.60 5.51 -5.13
C LEU A 216 7.17 6.18 -3.82
N THR A 217 6.26 7.15 -3.93
CA THR A 217 5.75 7.92 -2.78
C THR A 217 4.34 7.48 -2.43
N TYR A 218 4.04 7.34 -1.14
CA TYR A 218 2.68 7.03 -0.72
C TYR A 218 1.71 8.16 -1.11
N THR A 219 0.61 7.79 -1.77
CA THR A 219 -0.48 8.70 -2.16
C THR A 219 -1.79 8.16 -1.63
N SER A 220 -2.54 9.01 -0.91
CA SER A 220 -3.84 8.62 -0.35
C SER A 220 -4.79 8.04 -1.40
N TYR A 221 -5.49 6.96 -1.05
CA TYR A 221 -6.47 6.21 -1.86
C TYR A 221 -5.92 5.48 -3.09
N VAL A 222 -4.81 5.93 -3.68
CA VAL A 222 -4.14 5.27 -4.82
C VAL A 222 -3.06 4.30 -4.34
N GLY A 223 -2.51 4.50 -3.15
CA GLY A 223 -1.47 3.66 -2.54
C GLY A 223 -0.09 4.27 -2.75
N ASN A 224 0.44 4.20 -3.97
CA ASN A 224 1.73 4.81 -4.31
C ASN A 224 1.60 5.69 -5.57
N SER A 225 2.59 6.52 -5.85
CA SER A 225 2.69 7.31 -7.08
C SER A 225 4.15 7.54 -7.44
N LEU A 226 4.38 7.84 -8.71
CA LEU A 226 5.68 8.24 -9.22
C LEU A 226 6.13 9.57 -8.60
N ARG A 227 7.44 9.67 -8.31
CA ARG A 227 8.11 10.92 -7.98
C ARG A 227 8.66 11.57 -9.25
N ASP A 228 8.84 12.87 -9.22
CA ASP A 228 9.57 13.55 -10.30
C ASP A 228 10.98 12.98 -10.42
N TYR A 229 11.41 12.76 -11.66
CA TYR A 229 12.68 12.14 -12.00
C TYR A 229 13.13 12.67 -13.37
N GLU A 230 14.37 13.12 -13.48
CA GLU A 230 14.95 13.57 -14.74
C GLU A 230 16.12 12.66 -15.11
N GLY A 231 16.04 12.07 -16.29
CA GLY A 231 17.00 11.12 -16.82
C GLY A 231 17.20 11.33 -18.32
N ARG A 232 18.13 10.57 -18.91
CA ARG A 232 18.35 10.60 -20.35
C ARG A 232 17.25 9.88 -21.13
N TYR A 233 16.71 8.81 -20.55
CA TYR A 233 15.75 7.91 -21.21
C TYR A 233 14.39 7.87 -20.50
N VAL A 234 14.41 8.11 -19.19
CA VAL A 234 13.21 8.13 -18.33
C VAL A 234 13.06 9.52 -17.74
N ASN A 235 11.97 10.19 -18.07
CA ASN A 235 11.59 11.46 -17.43
C ASN A 235 10.18 11.37 -16.85
N ILE A 236 10.02 11.86 -15.63
CA ILE A 236 8.76 11.88 -14.90
C ILE A 236 8.58 13.28 -14.33
N ALA A 237 7.43 13.89 -14.63
CA ALA A 237 6.99 15.14 -14.02
C ALA A 237 5.49 15.05 -13.73
N ASP A 238 5.06 15.59 -12.60
CA ASP A 238 3.64 15.63 -12.22
C ASP A 238 2.99 14.23 -12.22
N ARG A 239 3.78 13.22 -11.81
CA ARG A 239 3.43 11.78 -11.80
C ARG A 239 3.17 11.19 -13.19
N GLN A 240 3.59 11.86 -14.25
CA GLN A 240 3.42 11.40 -15.62
C GLN A 240 4.77 11.05 -16.23
N ARG A 241 4.80 9.92 -16.94
CA ARG A 241 5.93 9.57 -17.80
C ARG A 241 5.93 10.51 -19.01
N ALA A 242 7.09 11.09 -19.33
CA ALA A 242 7.24 11.91 -20.52
C ALA A 242 6.93 11.09 -21.79
N SER A 243 6.29 11.73 -22.76
CA SER A 243 5.87 11.10 -24.02
C SER A 243 6.30 11.96 -25.22
N TYR A 244 6.36 11.33 -26.39
CA TYR A 244 6.59 12.01 -27.67
C TYR A 244 5.59 13.15 -27.85
N ARG A 245 6.07 14.28 -28.37
CA ARG A 245 5.27 15.49 -28.56
C ARG A 245 5.04 15.71 -30.03
N SER A 246 3.78 15.79 -30.42
CA SER A 246 3.44 16.01 -31.82
C SER A 246 3.94 17.37 -32.33
N ALA A 247 4.45 17.37 -33.57
CA ALA A 247 4.92 18.57 -34.27
C ALA A 247 3.78 19.35 -34.97
N LEU A 248 2.55 18.82 -34.99
CA LEU A 248 1.42 19.46 -35.65
C LEU A 248 1.04 20.78 -34.97
N ASP A 249 0.73 21.78 -35.79
CA ASP A 249 0.15 23.05 -35.35
C ASP A 249 -1.38 23.00 -35.39
N ALA A 250 -1.96 22.19 -34.51
CA ALA A 250 -3.40 22.06 -34.31
C ALA A 250 -3.76 22.16 -32.81
N ALA A 251 -5.05 22.30 -32.49
CA ALA A 251 -5.50 22.13 -31.11
C ALA A 251 -5.29 20.66 -30.69
N PRO A 252 -4.70 20.40 -29.51
CA PRO A 252 -4.48 19.04 -29.08
C PRO A 252 -5.78 18.38 -28.59
N VAL A 253 -5.92 17.07 -28.83
CA VAL A 253 -6.82 16.19 -28.09
C VAL A 253 -6.07 15.65 -26.87
N ASP A 254 -6.57 15.95 -25.69
CA ASP A 254 -5.99 15.56 -24.40
C ASP A 254 -6.37 14.12 -24.04
N VAL A 255 -5.40 13.20 -24.07
CA VAL A 255 -5.65 11.78 -23.82
C VAL A 255 -4.90 11.33 -22.57
N TRP A 256 -5.64 10.81 -21.60
CA TRP A 256 -5.07 10.17 -20.41
C TRP A 256 -4.88 8.69 -20.65
N PHE A 257 -3.66 8.22 -20.45
CA PHE A 257 -3.31 6.80 -20.55
C PHE A 257 -3.01 6.27 -19.14
N PHE A 258 -3.82 5.33 -18.69
CA PHE A 258 -3.67 4.61 -17.44
C PHE A 258 -3.20 3.18 -17.69
N GLY A 259 -2.43 2.64 -16.75
CA GLY A 259 -1.98 1.26 -16.80
C GLY A 259 -0.91 0.96 -15.75
N GLY A 260 -0.47 -0.30 -15.76
CA GLY A 260 0.65 -0.78 -14.97
C GLY A 260 2.03 -0.34 -15.50
N SER A 261 3.05 -1.12 -15.14
CA SER A 261 4.43 -0.96 -15.60
C SER A 261 4.59 -1.11 -17.12
N THR A 262 3.70 -1.84 -17.80
CA THR A 262 3.69 -1.97 -19.26
C THR A 262 3.33 -0.65 -19.93
N MET A 263 2.29 0.05 -19.48
CA MET A 263 1.92 1.40 -19.95
C MET A 263 3.01 2.44 -19.62
N PHE A 264 3.66 2.32 -18.46
CA PHE A 264 4.79 3.18 -18.08
C PHE A 264 6.03 3.00 -18.99
N GLY A 265 6.17 1.84 -19.65
CA GLY A 265 7.33 1.49 -20.48
C GLY A 265 8.48 0.88 -19.68
N PHE A 266 8.18 -0.02 -18.74
CA PHE A 266 9.18 -0.86 -18.06
C PHE A 266 9.98 -1.69 -19.08
N SER A 267 11.19 -2.12 -18.68
CA SER A 267 12.17 -2.81 -19.55
C SER A 267 12.79 -1.92 -20.62
N ALA A 268 13.28 -0.75 -20.18
CA ALA A 268 14.17 0.14 -20.95
C ALA A 268 13.55 0.79 -22.20
N GLN A 269 12.23 1.01 -22.23
CA GLN A 269 11.60 1.87 -23.23
C GLN A 269 11.93 3.34 -22.94
N ARG A 270 12.45 4.03 -23.96
CA ARG A 270 12.75 5.46 -23.89
C ARG A 270 11.43 6.26 -23.96
N ASP A 271 11.43 7.46 -23.42
CA ASP A 271 10.23 8.33 -23.38
C ASP A 271 9.50 8.40 -24.73
N GLU A 272 10.24 8.54 -25.84
CA GLU A 272 9.70 8.67 -27.20
C GLU A 272 9.16 7.36 -27.82
N HIS A 273 9.24 6.25 -27.09
CA HIS A 273 8.95 4.89 -27.57
C HIS A 273 8.07 4.07 -26.61
N THR A 274 7.40 4.73 -25.67
CA THR A 274 6.33 4.11 -24.88
C THR A 274 5.04 3.96 -25.70
N ILE A 275 4.09 3.14 -25.25
CA ILE A 275 2.79 2.97 -25.94
C ILE A 275 2.12 4.33 -26.23
N PRO A 276 1.99 5.28 -25.27
CA PRO A 276 1.39 6.59 -25.56
C PRO A 276 2.20 7.41 -26.58
N SER A 277 3.52 7.31 -26.57
CA SER A 277 4.37 8.00 -27.56
C SER A 277 4.17 7.49 -28.97
N GLU A 278 4.05 6.18 -29.13
CA GLU A 278 3.75 5.55 -30.41
C GLU A 278 2.32 5.90 -30.89
N VAL A 279 1.33 5.94 -29.99
CA VAL A 279 -0.03 6.42 -30.31
C VAL A 279 -0.01 7.87 -30.79
N VAL A 280 0.74 8.77 -30.14
CA VAL A 280 0.86 10.18 -30.59
C VAL A 280 1.45 10.24 -31.99
N ARG A 281 2.44 9.39 -32.31
CA ARG A 281 3.07 9.35 -33.63
C ARG A 281 2.13 8.86 -34.72
N LEU A 282 1.30 7.85 -34.42
CA LEU A 282 0.27 7.34 -35.32
C LEU A 282 -0.83 8.40 -35.56
N ALA A 283 -1.32 9.03 -34.50
CA ALA A 283 -2.29 10.12 -34.59
C ALA A 283 -1.76 11.31 -35.40
N GLU A 284 -0.49 11.68 -35.21
CA GLU A 284 0.16 12.73 -35.98
C GLU A 284 0.21 12.41 -37.48
N ALA A 285 0.47 11.15 -37.84
CA ALA A 285 0.48 10.70 -39.23
C ALA A 285 -0.90 10.85 -39.90
N ASP A 286 -1.98 10.75 -39.12
CA ASP A 286 -3.36 10.97 -39.56
C ASP A 286 -3.83 12.44 -39.42
N GLY A 287 -2.92 13.35 -39.04
CA GLY A 287 -3.21 14.77 -38.91
C GLY A 287 -3.94 15.15 -37.61
N VAL A 288 -4.01 14.25 -36.63
CA VAL A 288 -4.59 14.50 -35.31
C VAL A 288 -3.49 14.80 -34.30
N ARG A 289 -3.51 16.00 -33.70
CA ARG A 289 -2.57 16.35 -32.63
C ARG A 289 -3.04 15.75 -31.31
N VAL A 290 -2.44 14.65 -30.86
CA VAL A 290 -2.68 14.12 -29.50
C VAL A 290 -1.68 14.72 -28.51
N ARG A 291 -2.17 15.12 -27.33
CA ARG A 291 -1.35 15.39 -26.15
C ARG A 291 -1.54 14.24 -25.16
N ALA A 292 -0.56 13.36 -25.08
CA ALA A 292 -0.58 12.21 -24.19
C ALA A 292 -0.19 12.57 -22.76
N HIS A 293 -0.97 12.08 -21.81
CA HIS A 293 -0.69 12.08 -20.38
C HIS A 293 -0.52 10.64 -19.90
N ASN A 294 0.72 10.16 -19.83
CA ASN A 294 1.02 8.79 -19.42
C ASN A 294 1.07 8.68 -17.89
N PHE A 295 -0.03 8.21 -17.29
CA PHE A 295 -0.16 7.93 -15.86
C PHE A 295 0.16 6.47 -15.51
N GLY A 296 0.81 5.72 -16.41
CA GLY A 296 1.27 4.37 -16.15
C GLY A 296 2.14 4.33 -14.89
N SER A 297 1.99 3.30 -14.05
CA SER A 297 2.79 3.19 -12.82
C SER A 297 3.06 1.73 -12.45
N PRO A 298 4.26 1.40 -11.93
CA PRO A 298 4.60 0.03 -11.56
C PRO A 298 3.56 -0.62 -10.64
N GLY A 299 3.09 -1.81 -11.05
CA GLY A 299 2.19 -2.65 -10.27
C GLY A 299 0.77 -2.11 -10.08
N TYR A 300 0.38 -1.04 -10.78
CA TYR A 300 -1.01 -0.58 -10.74
C TYR A 300 -1.96 -1.64 -11.32
N VAL A 301 -3.08 -1.81 -10.63
CA VAL A 301 -4.26 -2.54 -11.10
C VAL A 301 -5.35 -1.54 -11.49
N ASN A 302 -6.34 -1.99 -12.26
CA ASN A 302 -7.42 -1.14 -12.78
C ASN A 302 -8.12 -0.27 -11.71
N MET A 303 -8.30 -0.80 -10.48
CA MET A 303 -8.93 -0.05 -9.39
C MET A 303 -8.06 1.12 -8.89
N GLN A 304 -6.73 1.00 -8.91
CA GLN A 304 -5.83 2.12 -8.57
C GLN A 304 -5.84 3.19 -9.66
N GLU A 305 -5.87 2.76 -10.91
CA GLU A 305 -5.97 3.62 -12.09
C GLU A 305 -7.28 4.42 -12.08
N THR A 306 -8.39 3.75 -11.82
CA THR A 306 -9.71 4.37 -11.70
C THR A 306 -9.76 5.36 -10.52
N ALA A 307 -9.12 5.02 -9.39
CA ALA A 307 -9.02 5.93 -8.25
C ALA A 307 -8.19 7.18 -8.58
N LEU A 308 -7.12 7.04 -9.35
CA LEU A 308 -6.31 8.17 -9.83
C LEU A 308 -7.11 9.05 -10.79
N ALA A 309 -7.81 8.47 -11.77
CA ALA A 309 -8.69 9.19 -12.68
C ALA A 309 -9.74 10.00 -11.92
N ALA A 310 -10.38 9.41 -10.91
CA ALA A 310 -11.33 10.10 -10.05
C ALA A 310 -10.71 11.29 -9.30
N GLN A 311 -9.47 11.16 -8.81
CA GLN A 311 -8.76 12.25 -8.13
C GLN A 311 -8.42 13.39 -9.07
N LEU A 312 -7.94 13.10 -10.28
CA LEU A 312 -7.63 14.11 -11.30
C LEU A 312 -8.90 14.87 -11.72
N LEU A 313 -9.99 14.16 -11.99
CA LEU A 313 -11.30 14.76 -12.30
C LEU A 313 -11.81 15.63 -11.14
N ALA A 314 -11.67 15.16 -9.89
CA ALA A 314 -12.05 15.92 -8.70
C ALA A 314 -11.17 17.17 -8.47
N ALA A 315 -9.91 17.15 -8.90
CA ALA A 315 -9.00 18.29 -8.86
C ALA A 315 -9.33 19.37 -9.90
N GLY A 316 -10.19 19.05 -10.87
CA GLY A 316 -10.61 19.97 -11.93
C GLY A 316 -9.95 19.71 -13.29
N GLU A 317 -9.04 18.74 -13.37
CA GLU A 317 -8.41 18.33 -14.63
C GLU A 317 -9.43 17.66 -15.55
N ARG A 318 -9.32 17.87 -16.86
CA ARG A 318 -10.26 17.34 -17.86
C ARG A 318 -9.50 16.83 -19.09
N PRO A 319 -9.55 15.53 -19.40
CA PRO A 319 -9.15 15.01 -20.69
C PRO A 319 -10.32 15.04 -21.67
N ASP A 320 -10.00 14.85 -22.95
CA ASP A 320 -10.96 14.54 -24.01
C ASP A 320 -11.22 13.03 -24.13
N LEU A 321 -10.27 12.19 -23.68
CA LEU A 321 -10.39 10.73 -23.67
C LEU A 321 -9.60 10.10 -22.51
N MET A 322 -10.16 9.07 -21.88
CA MET A 322 -9.45 8.20 -20.95
C MET A 322 -9.24 6.80 -21.57
N VAL A 323 -8.00 6.32 -21.54
CA VAL A 323 -7.59 5.01 -22.02
C VAL A 323 -7.01 4.22 -20.85
N PHE A 324 -7.52 3.01 -20.63
CA PHE A 324 -7.02 2.07 -19.63
C PHE A 324 -6.41 0.86 -20.34
N TYR A 325 -5.21 0.47 -19.93
CA TYR A 325 -4.48 -0.68 -20.46
C TYR A 325 -4.06 -1.58 -19.30
N ASP A 326 -4.82 -2.65 -19.11
CA ASP A 326 -4.79 -3.48 -17.92
C ASP A 326 -4.45 -4.94 -18.28
N GLY A 327 -4.28 -5.78 -17.26
CA GLY A 327 -4.35 -7.23 -17.42
C GLY A 327 -3.48 -8.00 -16.44
N ILE A 328 -2.16 -7.90 -16.61
CA ILE A 328 -1.21 -8.74 -15.88
C ILE A 328 -1.23 -8.50 -14.37
N ASN A 329 -1.40 -7.25 -13.91
CA ASN A 329 -1.41 -6.93 -12.49
C ASN A 329 -2.72 -7.37 -11.82
N ASP A 330 -3.86 -7.24 -12.52
CA ASP A 330 -5.16 -7.72 -12.05
C ASP A 330 -5.18 -9.26 -11.94
N LEU A 331 -4.61 -9.96 -12.92
CA LEU A 331 -4.36 -11.40 -12.87
C LEU A 331 -3.46 -11.77 -11.67
N ALA A 332 -2.30 -11.09 -11.54
CA ALA A 332 -1.34 -11.34 -10.48
C ALA A 332 -1.93 -11.12 -9.08
N LEU A 333 -2.70 -10.06 -8.88
CA LEU A 333 -3.34 -9.75 -7.61
C LEU A 333 -4.28 -10.89 -7.18
N GLN A 334 -5.12 -11.36 -8.10
CA GLN A 334 -6.05 -12.44 -7.77
C GLN A 334 -5.34 -13.78 -7.58
N PHE A 335 -4.24 -14.03 -8.29
CA PHE A 335 -3.40 -15.20 -8.04
C PHE A 335 -2.77 -15.16 -6.64
N GLN A 336 -2.24 -14.01 -6.22
CA GLN A 336 -1.71 -13.81 -4.86
C GLN A 336 -2.80 -14.02 -3.79
N GLN A 337 -4.02 -13.53 -4.03
CA GLN A 337 -5.14 -13.68 -3.10
C GLN A 337 -5.65 -15.14 -3.04
N ALA A 338 -5.82 -15.80 -4.19
CA ALA A 338 -6.41 -17.13 -4.28
C ALA A 338 -5.42 -18.24 -3.91
N PHE A 339 -4.19 -18.19 -4.40
CA PHE A 339 -3.19 -19.24 -4.20
C PHE A 339 -2.18 -18.90 -3.09
N GLY A 340 -1.77 -17.64 -3.01
CA GLY A 340 -0.84 -17.18 -1.96
C GLY A 340 -1.50 -17.06 -0.58
N GLY A 341 -2.83 -16.98 -0.52
CA GLY A 341 -3.55 -16.71 0.74
C GLY A 341 -3.27 -15.30 1.27
N VAL A 342 -2.83 -14.41 0.39
CA VAL A 342 -2.39 -13.06 0.71
C VAL A 342 -3.46 -12.07 0.24
N GLY A 343 -4.29 -11.59 1.16
CA GLY A 343 -5.37 -10.65 0.88
C GLY A 343 -6.75 -11.33 0.97
N ILE A 344 -7.75 -10.73 0.32
CA ILE A 344 -9.14 -11.19 0.35
C ILE A 344 -9.58 -11.38 -1.10
N PRO A 345 -9.78 -12.63 -1.58
CA PRO A 345 -10.27 -12.88 -2.93
C PRO A 345 -11.51 -12.05 -3.22
N GLY A 346 -11.57 -11.44 -4.41
CA GLY A 346 -12.73 -10.66 -4.84
C GLY A 346 -12.86 -9.27 -4.21
N ASP A 347 -12.01 -8.85 -3.27
CA ASP A 347 -11.98 -7.47 -2.79
C ASP A 347 -11.06 -6.61 -3.69
N PRO A 348 -11.47 -5.37 -4.06
CA PRO A 348 -10.57 -4.39 -4.61
C PRO A 348 -9.37 -4.15 -3.68
N SER A 349 -8.16 -4.30 -4.21
CA SER A 349 -6.91 -4.16 -3.46
C SER A 349 -5.79 -3.73 -4.42
N ASP A 350 -4.55 -3.78 -3.93
CA ASP A 350 -3.34 -3.50 -4.70
C ASP A 350 -2.26 -4.53 -4.35
N LEU A 351 -1.29 -4.72 -5.24
CA LEU A 351 -0.21 -5.72 -5.08
C LEU A 351 0.67 -5.48 -3.84
N SER A 352 0.71 -4.25 -3.33
CA SER A 352 1.55 -3.87 -2.18
C SER A 352 0.81 -3.91 -0.83
N ALA A 353 -0.51 -4.10 -0.82
CA ALA A 353 -1.34 -4.02 0.37
C ALA A 353 -0.90 -4.98 1.48
N PHE A 354 -0.43 -6.19 1.13
CA PHE A 354 0.09 -7.14 2.11
C PHE A 354 1.41 -6.68 2.74
N ALA A 355 2.34 -6.18 1.93
CA ALA A 355 3.62 -5.68 2.42
C ALA A 355 3.40 -4.51 3.39
N TYR A 356 2.49 -3.58 3.06
CA TYR A 356 2.13 -2.48 3.96
C TYR A 356 1.54 -2.97 5.29
N ARG A 357 0.65 -3.98 5.26
CA ARG A 357 0.13 -4.59 6.50
C ARG A 357 1.23 -5.21 7.34
N GLY A 358 2.19 -5.89 6.73
CA GLY A 358 3.35 -6.45 7.41
C GLY A 358 4.19 -5.37 8.09
N LEU A 359 4.42 -4.22 7.45
CA LEU A 359 5.14 -3.09 8.05
C LEU A 359 4.39 -2.42 9.21
N LEU A 360 3.06 -2.47 9.20
CA LEU A 360 2.22 -1.99 10.29
C LEU A 360 2.16 -3.00 11.45
N GLU A 361 2.46 -4.27 11.21
CA GLU A 361 2.49 -5.30 12.24
C GLU A 361 3.55 -4.96 13.30
N GLY A 362 3.14 -4.89 14.56
CA GLY A 362 4.02 -4.49 15.67
C GLY A 362 4.09 -2.98 15.93
N GLN A 363 3.43 -2.14 15.11
CA GLN A 363 3.18 -0.74 15.45
C GLN A 363 2.01 -0.60 16.45
N LEU A 364 2.01 0.45 17.26
CA LEU A 364 1.09 0.61 18.42
C LEU A 364 -0.40 0.43 18.11
N THR A 365 -0.84 0.72 16.88
CA THR A 365 -2.22 0.58 16.41
C THR A 365 -2.36 -0.28 15.14
N GLY A 366 -1.26 -0.89 14.67
CA GLY A 366 -1.22 -1.63 13.42
C GLY A 366 -1.47 -3.12 13.61
N SER A 367 -2.06 -3.76 12.60
CA SER A 367 -2.32 -5.20 12.56
C SER A 367 -1.89 -5.73 11.20
N GLY A 368 -1.18 -6.87 11.18
CA GLY A 368 -0.87 -7.60 9.95
C GLY A 368 -2.08 -8.34 9.35
N GLN A 369 -3.16 -8.49 10.13
CA GLN A 369 -4.37 -9.19 9.67
C GLN A 369 -5.07 -8.42 8.53
N PRO A 370 -5.65 -9.13 7.55
CA PRO A 370 -6.45 -8.49 6.50
C PRO A 370 -7.69 -7.81 7.11
N PRO A 371 -8.26 -6.79 6.44
CA PRO A 371 -9.50 -6.16 6.87
C PRO A 371 -10.67 -7.15 6.83
N SER A 372 -11.83 -6.72 7.34
CA SER A 372 -13.07 -7.45 7.05
C SER A 372 -13.41 -7.25 5.57
N PRO A 373 -13.88 -8.31 4.87
CA PRO A 373 -14.25 -8.20 3.46
C PRO A 373 -15.30 -7.12 3.19
N LEU A 374 -15.22 -6.46 2.04
CA LEU A 374 -16.20 -5.45 1.63
C LEU A 374 -17.56 -6.06 1.23
N GLY A 375 -17.58 -7.36 0.92
CA GLY A 375 -18.79 -8.09 0.56
C GLY A 375 -18.69 -9.59 0.82
N THR A 376 -19.45 -10.36 0.05
CA THR A 376 -19.32 -11.82 0.03
C THR A 376 -18.01 -12.20 -0.62
N VAL A 377 -17.12 -12.85 0.12
CA VAL A 377 -15.85 -13.35 -0.41
C VAL A 377 -16.15 -14.57 -1.29
N PRO A 378 -15.79 -14.54 -2.59
CA PRO A 378 -15.79 -15.73 -3.43
C PRO A 378 -14.94 -16.80 -2.75
N SER A 379 -15.45 -18.02 -2.60
CA SER A 379 -14.63 -19.14 -2.14
C SER A 379 -13.89 -19.70 -3.35
N PRO A 380 -12.56 -19.53 -3.48
CA PRO A 380 -11.82 -20.13 -4.57
C PRO A 380 -11.86 -21.67 -4.50
N GLY A 381 -12.14 -22.23 -3.31
CA GLY A 381 -12.06 -23.66 -3.04
C GLY A 381 -10.78 -24.03 -2.29
N ARG A 382 -10.67 -25.31 -1.88
CA ARG A 382 -9.45 -25.89 -1.31
C ARG A 382 -9.18 -27.27 -1.94
N PRO A 383 -8.21 -27.40 -2.87
CA PRO A 383 -7.41 -26.32 -3.47
C PRO A 383 -8.25 -25.32 -4.28
N PRO A 384 -7.73 -24.10 -4.57
CA PRO A 384 -8.42 -23.15 -5.42
C PRO A 384 -8.76 -23.75 -6.80
N GLN A 385 -9.97 -23.49 -7.28
CA GLN A 385 -10.49 -23.95 -8.56
C GLN A 385 -10.34 -22.83 -9.59
N ALA A 386 -9.80 -23.15 -10.77
CA ALA A 386 -9.59 -22.18 -11.86
C ALA A 386 -10.84 -21.35 -12.16
N ALA A 387 -12.01 -21.98 -12.29
CA ALA A 387 -13.27 -21.29 -12.56
C ALA A 387 -13.64 -20.24 -11.49
N ALA A 388 -13.35 -20.51 -10.22
CA ALA A 388 -13.62 -19.57 -9.14
C ALA A 388 -12.62 -18.40 -9.11
N VAL A 389 -11.36 -18.65 -9.51
CA VAL A 389 -10.34 -17.60 -9.68
C VAL A 389 -10.70 -16.69 -10.85
N ILE A 390 -11.06 -17.26 -12.00
CA ILE A 390 -11.52 -16.50 -13.18
C ILE A 390 -12.72 -15.63 -12.81
N ALA A 391 -13.74 -16.20 -12.15
CA ALA A 391 -14.91 -15.45 -11.72
C ALA A 391 -14.55 -14.28 -10.79
N ALA A 392 -13.63 -14.47 -9.85
CA ALA A 392 -13.18 -13.40 -8.95
C ALA A 392 -12.44 -12.28 -9.72
N ILE A 393 -11.58 -12.63 -10.69
CA ILE A 393 -10.89 -11.65 -11.54
C ILE A 393 -11.90 -10.86 -12.36
N THR A 394 -12.76 -11.54 -13.13
CA THR A 394 -13.75 -10.88 -13.99
C THR A 394 -14.69 -9.98 -13.19
N GLU A 395 -15.07 -10.39 -11.97
CA GLU A 395 -15.94 -9.57 -11.11
C GLU A 395 -15.22 -8.32 -10.57
N VAL A 396 -13.99 -8.45 -10.07
CA VAL A 396 -13.21 -7.30 -9.56
C VAL A 396 -12.90 -6.33 -10.69
N TYR A 397 -12.42 -6.84 -11.82
CA TYR A 397 -12.07 -6.06 -12.99
C TYR A 397 -13.30 -5.37 -13.61
N GLY A 398 -14.41 -6.10 -13.76
CA GLY A 398 -15.67 -5.55 -14.25
C GLY A 398 -16.21 -4.40 -13.41
N ARG A 399 -16.08 -4.46 -12.07
CA ARG A 399 -16.46 -3.33 -11.20
C ARG A 399 -15.57 -2.10 -11.37
N GLY A 400 -14.30 -2.30 -11.72
CA GLY A 400 -13.37 -1.22 -12.05
C GLY A 400 -13.77 -0.52 -13.35
N ILE A 401 -14.05 -1.30 -14.39
CA ILE A 401 -14.58 -0.81 -15.69
C ILE A 401 -15.88 -0.03 -15.49
N ASP A 402 -16.84 -0.58 -14.74
CA ASP A 402 -18.11 0.06 -14.46
C ASP A 402 -17.92 1.42 -13.77
N LEU A 403 -16.97 1.50 -12.83
CA LEU A 403 -16.66 2.74 -12.11
C LEU A 403 -15.98 3.77 -13.01
N ALA A 404 -14.98 3.36 -13.81
CA ALA A 404 -14.32 4.24 -14.77
C ALA A 404 -15.30 4.77 -15.82
N THR A 405 -16.15 3.90 -16.36
CA THR A 405 -17.21 4.27 -17.33
C THR A 405 -18.22 5.22 -16.71
N ALA A 406 -18.64 4.99 -15.45
CA ALA A 406 -19.54 5.89 -14.74
C ALA A 406 -18.93 7.28 -14.53
N LEU A 407 -17.63 7.36 -14.22
CA LEU A 407 -16.88 8.61 -14.14
C LEU A 407 -16.82 9.30 -15.50
N GLY A 408 -16.44 8.59 -16.56
CA GLY A 408 -16.41 9.14 -17.93
C GLY A 408 -17.75 9.75 -18.32
N ARG A 409 -18.85 9.00 -18.16
CA ARG A 409 -20.21 9.50 -18.43
C ARG A 409 -20.59 10.72 -17.57
N GLN A 410 -20.25 10.72 -16.28
CA GLN A 410 -20.54 11.84 -15.36
C GLN A 410 -19.84 13.13 -15.82
N TYR A 411 -18.63 13.03 -16.35
CA TYR A 411 -17.80 14.17 -16.76
C TYR A 411 -17.82 14.45 -18.27
N GLY A 412 -18.57 13.65 -19.05
CA GLY A 412 -18.64 13.80 -20.51
C GLY A 412 -17.37 13.39 -21.25
N VAL A 413 -16.58 12.47 -20.66
CA VAL A 413 -15.34 11.96 -21.24
C VAL A 413 -15.54 10.52 -21.72
N PRO A 414 -15.33 10.18 -23.00
CA PRO A 414 -15.30 8.81 -23.47
C PRO A 414 -14.20 7.99 -22.77
N VAL A 415 -14.41 6.68 -22.67
CA VAL A 415 -13.48 5.75 -22.01
C VAL A 415 -13.23 4.53 -22.88
N ALA A 416 -11.98 4.12 -23.03
CA ALA A 416 -11.59 2.89 -23.71
C ALA A 416 -10.83 1.97 -22.73
N HIS A 417 -11.14 0.67 -22.76
CA HIS A 417 -10.47 -0.35 -21.95
C HIS A 417 -9.84 -1.39 -22.87
N PHE A 418 -8.54 -1.63 -22.68
CA PHE A 418 -7.76 -2.59 -23.44
C PHE A 418 -7.16 -3.63 -22.51
N TRP A 419 -7.31 -4.90 -22.86
CA TRP A 419 -6.61 -6.01 -22.21
C TRP A 419 -5.30 -6.29 -22.93
N GLN A 420 -4.19 -6.30 -22.18
CA GLN A 420 -2.86 -6.40 -22.76
C GLN A 420 -2.48 -7.83 -23.21
N PRO A 421 -1.58 -7.95 -24.20
CA PRO A 421 -0.85 -9.20 -24.43
C PRO A 421 0.09 -9.51 -23.26
N ASP A 422 0.20 -10.80 -22.95
CA ASP A 422 1.15 -11.36 -22.00
C ASP A 422 1.56 -12.79 -22.42
N LEU A 423 2.61 -13.31 -21.80
CA LEU A 423 3.18 -14.63 -22.09
C LEU A 423 2.17 -15.79 -21.99
N PHE A 424 1.09 -15.61 -21.24
CA PHE A 424 0.11 -16.64 -20.93
C PHE A 424 -1.15 -16.57 -21.79
N ASN A 425 -1.43 -15.43 -22.42
CA ASN A 425 -2.62 -15.21 -23.24
C ASN A 425 -2.36 -15.25 -24.76
N THR A 426 -1.11 -15.29 -25.19
CA THR A 426 -0.74 -15.58 -26.59
C THR A 426 -1.07 -17.04 -26.95
N ALA A 427 -1.53 -17.27 -28.20
CA ALA A 427 -2.02 -18.58 -28.63
C ALA A 427 -0.91 -19.65 -28.72
N GLU A 428 0.26 -19.24 -29.19
CA GLU A 428 1.49 -20.02 -29.23
C GLU A 428 2.64 -19.14 -28.69
N LEU A 429 3.65 -19.77 -28.08
CA LEU A 429 4.84 -19.05 -27.64
C LEU A 429 5.53 -18.40 -28.85
N ALA A 430 5.59 -17.08 -28.85
CA ALA A 430 6.26 -16.31 -29.88
C ALA A 430 7.80 -16.48 -29.80
N PRO A 431 8.55 -16.05 -30.83
CA PRO A 431 10.01 -16.14 -30.82
C PRO A 431 10.64 -15.50 -29.58
N GLY A 432 11.49 -16.26 -28.88
CA GLY A 432 12.17 -15.84 -27.64
C GLY A 432 11.36 -16.07 -26.36
N GLU A 433 10.06 -16.36 -26.45
CA GLU A 433 9.20 -16.56 -25.25
C GLU A 433 9.50 -17.88 -24.52
N GLN A 434 9.92 -18.92 -25.24
CA GLN A 434 10.37 -20.18 -24.61
C GLN A 434 11.52 -19.93 -23.63
N GLU A 435 12.46 -19.06 -23.98
CA GLU A 435 13.56 -18.68 -23.10
C GLU A 435 13.04 -17.88 -21.89
N VAL A 436 12.00 -17.05 -22.07
CA VAL A 436 11.34 -16.36 -20.95
C VAL A 436 10.69 -17.36 -20.00
N VAL A 437 9.97 -18.38 -20.49
CA VAL A 437 9.37 -19.45 -19.67
C VAL A 437 10.44 -20.17 -18.85
N GLU A 438 11.53 -20.59 -19.50
CA GLU A 438 12.66 -21.27 -18.85
C GLU A 438 13.32 -20.38 -17.79
N ARG A 439 13.52 -19.09 -18.10
CA ARG A 439 14.12 -18.13 -17.16
C ARG A 439 13.19 -17.74 -16.02
N LEU A 440 11.86 -17.81 -16.19
CA LEU A 440 10.90 -17.68 -15.07
C LEU A 440 10.91 -18.90 -14.14
N GLY A 441 11.62 -19.98 -14.51
CA GLY A 441 11.70 -21.20 -13.73
C GLY A 441 10.40 -22.00 -13.75
N MET A 442 9.56 -21.79 -14.78
CA MET A 442 8.31 -22.52 -14.95
C MET A 442 8.56 -23.82 -15.72
N ASP A 443 8.05 -24.93 -15.19
CA ASP A 443 7.91 -26.15 -15.98
C ASP A 443 6.70 -26.08 -16.92
N GLU A 444 6.63 -27.03 -17.86
CA GLU A 444 5.54 -27.12 -18.85
C GLU A 444 4.16 -27.16 -18.19
N PHE A 445 4.02 -27.89 -17.08
CA PHE A 445 2.75 -28.01 -16.37
C PHE A 445 2.32 -26.67 -15.72
N GLN A 446 3.27 -25.95 -15.12
CA GLN A 446 3.05 -24.64 -14.51
C GLN A 446 2.65 -23.61 -15.57
N TYR A 447 3.43 -23.51 -16.66
CA TYR A 447 3.11 -22.61 -17.77
C TYR A 447 1.69 -22.90 -18.32
N ASP A 448 1.42 -24.15 -18.65
CA ASP A 448 0.14 -24.59 -19.18
C ASP A 448 -1.04 -24.30 -18.23
N ALA A 449 -0.83 -24.44 -16.92
CA ALA A 449 -1.86 -24.15 -15.94
C ALA A 449 -2.21 -22.66 -15.90
N VAL A 450 -1.21 -21.78 -15.93
CA VAL A 450 -1.41 -20.32 -15.96
C VAL A 450 -1.99 -19.89 -17.30
N ALA A 451 -1.45 -20.38 -18.42
CA ALA A 451 -1.93 -20.07 -19.77
C ALA A 451 -3.40 -20.46 -19.97
N ARG A 452 -3.82 -21.64 -19.49
CA ARG A 452 -5.24 -22.04 -19.55
C ARG A 452 -6.15 -21.10 -18.76
N ILE A 453 -5.70 -20.61 -17.60
CA ILE A 453 -6.48 -19.66 -16.80
C ILE A 453 -6.52 -18.30 -17.49
N SER A 454 -5.38 -17.81 -18.02
CA SER A 454 -5.28 -16.52 -18.70
C SER A 454 -6.16 -16.47 -19.96
N ARG A 455 -6.08 -17.48 -20.83
CA ARG A 455 -6.91 -17.56 -22.04
C ARG A 455 -8.41 -17.66 -21.72
N ALA A 456 -8.78 -18.48 -20.73
CA ALA A 456 -10.18 -18.57 -20.29
C ALA A 456 -10.68 -17.27 -19.64
N LEU A 457 -9.79 -16.50 -19.01
CA LEU A 457 -10.10 -15.17 -18.51
C LEU A 457 -10.37 -14.20 -19.67
N VAL A 458 -9.52 -14.17 -20.69
CA VAL A 458 -9.71 -13.33 -21.89
C VAL A 458 -11.07 -13.61 -22.55
N GLU A 459 -11.44 -14.88 -22.72
CA GLU A 459 -12.75 -15.29 -23.23
C GLU A 459 -13.93 -14.81 -22.36
N ALA A 460 -13.69 -14.59 -21.06
CA ALA A 460 -14.70 -14.18 -20.08
C ALA A 460 -14.73 -12.67 -19.82
N LEU A 461 -13.85 -11.88 -20.44
CA LEU A 461 -13.82 -10.43 -20.25
C LEU A 461 -15.14 -9.78 -20.68
N PRO A 462 -15.53 -8.66 -20.06
CA PRO A 462 -16.66 -7.87 -20.54
C PRO A 462 -16.46 -7.48 -22.01
N ARG A 463 -17.52 -7.55 -22.83
CA ARG A 463 -17.46 -7.21 -24.26
C ARG A 463 -17.00 -5.78 -24.57
N THR A 464 -17.08 -4.91 -23.58
CA THR A 464 -16.61 -3.52 -23.65
C THR A 464 -15.09 -3.39 -23.55
N VAL A 465 -14.38 -4.48 -23.24
CA VAL A 465 -12.93 -4.54 -23.19
C VAL A 465 -12.43 -5.02 -24.54
N ILE A 466 -11.52 -4.25 -25.13
CA ILE A 466 -10.86 -4.60 -26.38
C ILE A 466 -9.70 -5.53 -26.05
N ASP A 467 -9.68 -6.71 -26.66
CA ASP A 467 -8.61 -7.69 -26.48
C ASP A 467 -7.45 -7.38 -27.42
N LEU A 468 -6.24 -7.17 -26.87
CA LEU A 468 -5.00 -6.98 -27.63
C LEU A 468 -4.03 -8.17 -27.49
N SER A 469 -4.50 -9.33 -27.02
CA SER A 469 -3.66 -10.51 -26.76
C SER A 469 -2.91 -11.01 -27.99
N ASP A 470 -3.38 -10.70 -29.19
CA ASP A 470 -2.77 -11.09 -30.47
C ASP A 470 -1.90 -9.99 -31.12
N ALA A 471 -1.64 -8.87 -30.42
CA ALA A 471 -0.90 -7.73 -30.98
C ALA A 471 0.52 -8.09 -31.49
N PHE A 472 1.11 -9.18 -31.01
CA PHE A 472 2.43 -9.65 -31.43
C PHE A 472 2.39 -10.70 -32.57
N SER A 473 1.20 -11.14 -33.00
CA SER A 473 1.04 -12.25 -33.95
C SER A 473 1.68 -12.02 -35.32
N ALA A 474 1.92 -10.76 -35.70
CA ALA A 474 2.49 -10.38 -36.99
C ALA A 474 4.02 -10.26 -37.01
N THR A 475 4.71 -10.47 -35.87
CA THR A 475 6.17 -10.33 -35.78
C THR A 475 6.88 -11.65 -35.44
N ASP A 476 7.98 -11.91 -36.14
CA ASP A 476 8.90 -13.01 -35.82
C ASP A 476 10.05 -12.57 -34.88
N ALA A 477 10.12 -11.28 -34.54
CA ALA A 477 11.14 -10.75 -33.64
C ALA A 477 10.74 -10.91 -32.16
N PRO A 478 11.68 -11.16 -31.24
CA PRO A 478 11.39 -11.23 -29.81
C PRO A 478 10.96 -9.85 -29.29
N VAL A 479 9.81 -9.82 -28.60
CA VAL A 479 9.21 -8.60 -28.05
C VAL A 479 9.15 -8.60 -26.54
N LEU A 480 8.83 -9.74 -25.93
CA LEU A 480 8.71 -9.87 -24.49
C LEU A 480 10.09 -9.92 -23.83
N THR A 481 10.23 -9.10 -22.80
CA THR A 481 11.39 -9.03 -21.91
C THR A 481 11.15 -9.75 -20.61
N ASP A 482 9.91 -10.11 -20.28
CA ASP A 482 9.51 -10.98 -19.18
C ASP A 482 8.08 -11.47 -19.44
N GLN A 483 7.32 -11.85 -18.42
CA GLN A 483 5.94 -12.30 -18.59
C GLN A 483 4.99 -11.29 -19.27
N ALA A 484 5.31 -9.99 -19.31
CA ALA A 484 4.40 -8.96 -19.83
C ALA A 484 5.08 -7.71 -20.40
N HIS A 485 6.29 -7.36 -19.95
CA HIS A 485 6.97 -6.15 -20.41
C HIS A 485 7.60 -6.35 -21.78
N THR A 486 7.55 -5.32 -22.61
CA THR A 486 8.02 -5.36 -23.99
C THR A 486 9.22 -4.46 -24.23
N ASN A 487 9.98 -4.75 -25.29
CA ASN A 487 10.86 -3.76 -25.91
C ASN A 487 10.05 -2.68 -26.66
N GLU A 488 10.74 -1.71 -27.25
CA GLU A 488 10.13 -0.62 -28.03
C GLU A 488 9.36 -1.13 -29.27
N LEU A 489 9.74 -2.27 -29.85
CA LEU A 489 8.98 -2.90 -30.92
C LEU A 489 7.61 -3.38 -30.43
N GLY A 490 7.57 -4.09 -29.29
CA GLY A 490 6.31 -4.55 -28.71
C GLY A 490 5.41 -3.38 -28.27
N ALA A 491 6.00 -2.30 -27.73
CA ALA A 491 5.25 -1.07 -27.43
C ALA A 491 4.58 -0.47 -28.68
N ARG A 492 5.31 -0.42 -29.80
CA ARG A 492 4.78 0.04 -31.09
C ARG A 492 3.67 -0.86 -31.61
N LEU A 493 3.82 -2.19 -31.55
CA LEU A 493 2.80 -3.13 -32.01
C LEU A 493 1.50 -3.02 -31.18
N VAL A 494 1.62 -2.87 -29.86
CA VAL A 494 0.46 -2.59 -29.00
C VAL A 494 -0.18 -1.26 -29.37
N ALA A 495 0.62 -0.22 -29.60
CA ALA A 495 0.11 1.08 -30.00
C ALA A 495 -0.59 1.05 -31.36
N GLU A 496 -0.08 0.30 -32.33
CA GLU A 496 -0.71 0.10 -33.65
C GLU A 496 -2.07 -0.59 -33.50
N ALA A 497 -2.16 -1.66 -32.71
CA ALA A 497 -3.42 -2.37 -32.45
C ALA A 497 -4.42 -1.50 -31.66
N MET A 498 -3.95 -0.79 -30.63
CA MET A 498 -4.76 0.15 -29.85
C MET A 498 -5.28 1.31 -30.70
N TYR A 499 -4.42 1.90 -31.53
CA TYR A 499 -4.76 3.06 -32.35
C TYR A 499 -5.80 2.72 -33.42
N ALA A 500 -5.81 1.50 -33.96
CA ALA A 500 -6.85 1.07 -34.90
C ALA A 500 -8.28 1.24 -34.33
N GLU A 501 -8.45 1.02 -33.02
CA GLU A 501 -9.72 1.20 -32.31
C GLU A 501 -9.97 2.65 -31.87
N LEU A 502 -8.91 3.40 -31.57
CA LEU A 502 -9.01 4.79 -31.10
C LEU A 502 -9.15 5.82 -32.23
N ALA A 503 -8.63 5.53 -33.43
CA ALA A 503 -8.51 6.50 -34.52
C ALA A 503 -9.84 7.20 -34.88
N PRO A 504 -10.99 6.50 -34.99
CA PRO A 504 -12.27 7.17 -35.27
C PRO A 504 -12.66 8.19 -34.19
N ALA A 505 -12.54 7.80 -32.91
CA ALA A 505 -12.89 8.67 -31.80
C ALA A 505 -11.93 9.87 -31.67
N LEU A 506 -10.64 9.67 -31.93
CA LEU A 506 -9.65 10.75 -31.93
C LEU A 506 -9.90 11.75 -33.06
N ALA A 507 -10.31 11.28 -34.25
CA ALA A 507 -10.68 12.15 -35.36
C ALA A 507 -11.94 12.98 -35.05
N ASP A 508 -12.97 12.36 -34.46
CA ASP A 508 -14.20 13.05 -34.04
C ASP A 508 -13.91 14.14 -32.99
N LEU A 509 -13.12 13.80 -31.96
CA LEU A 509 -12.72 14.74 -30.91
C LEU A 509 -11.89 15.91 -31.48
N ALA A 510 -10.97 15.64 -32.40
CA ALA A 510 -10.19 16.67 -33.08
C ALA A 510 -11.04 17.59 -33.96
N GLY A 511 -12.13 17.06 -34.53
CA GLY A 511 -13.14 17.81 -35.28
C GLY A 511 -14.03 18.72 -34.42
N GLY A 512 -13.93 18.62 -33.09
CA GLY A 512 -14.77 19.37 -32.15
C GLY A 512 -16.18 18.80 -31.99
N GLU A 513 -16.44 17.60 -32.49
CA GLU A 513 -17.65 16.87 -32.16
C GLU A 513 -17.58 16.43 -30.69
N PRO A 514 -18.65 16.62 -29.90
CA PRO A 514 -18.67 16.10 -28.54
C PRO A 514 -18.49 14.59 -28.62
N GLY A 515 -17.39 14.08 -28.07
CA GLY A 515 -17.14 12.64 -28.00
C GLY A 515 -18.39 11.95 -27.50
N ALA A 516 -18.87 10.93 -28.22
CA ALA A 516 -20.06 10.20 -27.81
C ALA A 516 -19.85 9.73 -26.36
N SER A 517 -20.57 10.32 -25.40
CA SER A 517 -20.45 9.97 -24.00
C SER A 517 -20.79 8.48 -23.85
N GLY A 518 -19.77 7.64 -23.73
CA GLY A 518 -19.90 6.20 -23.93
C GLY A 518 -18.54 5.49 -23.90
N THR A 519 -18.60 4.17 -23.87
CA THR A 519 -17.42 3.31 -23.91
C THR A 519 -17.02 3.08 -25.37
N ILE A 520 -15.73 3.23 -25.70
CA ILE A 520 -15.17 2.86 -27.00
C ILE A 520 -14.90 1.36 -26.97
N GLY A 521 -15.45 0.63 -27.94
CA GLY A 521 -15.33 -0.82 -28.07
C GLY A 521 -16.13 -1.35 -29.27
N PRO A 522 -15.97 -2.64 -29.61
CA PRO A 522 -16.55 -3.28 -30.80
C PRO A 522 -18.09 -3.36 -30.83
#